data_AF-A0A4Z2C1X1-F1
#
_entry.id   AF-A0A4Z2C1X1-F1
#
_cell.length_a   1.000
_cell.length_b   1.000
_cell.length_c   1.000
_cell.angle_alpha   90.00
_cell.angle_beta   90.00
_cell.angle_gamma   90.00
#
_symmetry.space_group_name_H-M   'P 1'
#
loop_
_entity.id
_entity.type
_entity.pdbx_description
1 polymer ?
#
loop_
_entity_poly.entity_id
_entity_poly.type
_entity_poly.pdbx_seq_one_letter_code
_entity_poly.pdbx_strand_id
1 'polypeptide(L)'
;MSKLSFRARALDASKPLPVFRCEDLPDLHEYASINRAVPQMPTGMEKEEESEHHLQRAISAHQVYGEKRENMVIPVPEAESNIPYYDSLYPGEFKMPKQLIHIQPFSLDTEQPDYDLDSDDDMFVNKLKKKMELSQLQFEEMIDRLEKGSGQQLVSLPEAKLLLKEDDELIKEVFDYWSRKRKNSKANSLIPTVKQEKRDGSSTNDPYVAFRRRTEKMQTRKNR
;
A
#
# COMPACT_ATOMS: atom_id res chain seq x y z
N MET A 1 43.58 4.68 35.68
CA MET A 1 43.50 4.35 34.25
C MET A 1 42.28 5.05 33.67
N SER A 2 42.45 6.23 33.05
CA SER A 2 41.36 7.00 32.46
C SER A 2 40.92 6.39 31.12
N LYS A 3 39.63 6.14 30.94
CA LYS A 3 39.06 5.74 29.64
C LYS A 3 39.19 6.91 28.66
N LEU A 4 39.91 6.70 27.56
CA LEU A 4 39.96 7.62 26.43
C LEU A 4 38.57 7.70 25.78
N SER A 5 37.92 8.87 25.89
CA SER A 5 36.67 9.19 25.20
C SER A 5 37.00 9.89 23.89
N PHE A 6 36.64 9.27 22.76
CA PHE A 6 36.71 9.90 21.45
C PHE A 6 35.43 10.71 21.23
N ARG A 7 35.52 12.03 21.43
CA ARG A 7 34.46 12.96 21.05
C ARG A 7 34.78 13.47 19.66
N ALA A 8 33.93 13.17 18.68
CA ALA A 8 34.04 13.74 17.35
C ALA A 8 34.05 15.27 17.49
N ARG A 9 35.17 15.91 17.16
CA ARG A 9 35.25 17.36 17.06
C ARG A 9 34.89 17.74 15.64
N ALA A 10 34.15 18.83 15.47
CA ALA A 10 33.93 19.41 14.15
C ALA A 10 35.28 19.70 13.47
N LEU A 11 35.32 19.51 12.16
CA LEU A 11 36.50 19.80 11.34
C LEU A 11 36.88 21.28 11.50
N ASP A 12 38.11 21.53 11.93
CA ASP A 12 38.68 22.85 12.06
C ASP A 12 39.38 23.21 10.74
N ALA A 13 38.79 24.12 9.97
CA ALA A 13 39.30 24.54 8.67
C ALA A 13 40.71 25.19 8.74
N SER A 14 41.15 25.62 9.93
CA SER A 14 42.48 26.18 10.15
C SER A 14 43.56 25.13 10.44
N LYS A 15 43.16 23.87 10.70
CA LYS A 15 44.11 22.78 10.91
C LYS A 15 44.44 22.07 9.60
N PRO A 16 45.72 22.01 9.20
CA PRO A 16 46.12 21.22 8.06
C PRO A 16 45.89 19.73 8.34
N LEU A 17 45.27 19.03 7.40
CA LEU A 17 45.10 17.58 7.46
C LEU A 17 46.43 16.91 7.07
N PRO A 18 46.93 15.96 7.87
CA PRO A 18 48.11 15.19 7.50
C PRO A 18 47.80 14.30 6.29
N VAL A 19 48.69 14.31 5.30
CA VAL A 19 48.65 13.40 4.14
C VAL A 19 49.66 12.30 4.40
N PHE A 20 49.20 11.06 4.50
CA PHE A 20 50.05 9.89 4.68
C PHE A 20 50.31 9.21 3.34
N ARG A 21 51.51 8.66 3.16
CA ARG A 21 51.83 7.77 2.06
C ARG A 21 51.53 6.33 2.44
N CYS A 22 51.39 5.46 1.45
CA CYS A 22 51.07 4.05 1.69
C CYS A 22 52.09 3.34 2.60
N GLU A 23 53.34 3.78 2.56
CA GLU A 23 54.44 3.29 3.39
C GLU A 23 54.40 3.77 4.85
N ASP A 24 53.67 4.86 5.13
CA ASP A 24 53.48 5.41 6.48
C ASP A 24 52.33 4.71 7.23
N LEU A 25 51.56 3.87 6.53
CA LEU A 25 50.44 3.13 7.10
C LEU A 25 50.95 1.77 7.64
N PRO A 26 50.64 1.41 8.90
CA PRO A 26 50.99 0.09 9.43
C PRO A 26 50.28 -1.02 8.64
N ASP A 27 50.94 -2.18 8.54
CA ASP A 27 50.47 -3.30 7.72
C ASP A 27 49.16 -3.89 8.27
N LEU A 28 48.26 -4.32 7.38
CA LEU A 28 46.88 -4.71 7.73
C LEU A 28 46.81 -5.85 8.75
N HIS A 29 47.85 -6.69 8.79
CA HIS A 29 47.98 -7.80 9.75
C HIS A 29 48.24 -7.34 11.20
N GLU A 30 48.81 -6.15 11.41
CA GLU A 30 49.01 -5.59 12.75
C GLU A 30 47.71 -5.06 13.37
N TYR A 31 46.66 -4.82 12.55
CA TYR A 31 45.33 -4.43 13.02
C TYR A 31 44.51 -5.61 13.58
N ALA A 32 44.76 -6.84 13.11
CA ALA A 32 43.98 -8.01 13.51
C ALA A 32 44.21 -8.41 14.98
N SER A 33 45.36 -8.07 15.57
CA SER A 33 45.71 -8.38 16.96
C SER A 33 45.29 -7.28 17.95
N ILE A 34 44.80 -6.13 17.45
CA ILE A 34 44.27 -5.06 18.29
C ILE A 34 42.74 -5.16 18.29
N ASN A 35 42.21 -5.89 19.28
CA ASN A 35 40.78 -5.90 19.64
C ASN A 35 40.34 -4.52 20.20
N ARG A 36 40.44 -3.46 19.39
CA ARG A 36 39.80 -2.17 19.64
C ARG A 36 38.82 -1.96 18.50
N ALA A 37 37.54 -2.03 18.84
CA ALA A 37 36.43 -1.74 17.93
C ALA A 37 36.77 -0.50 17.10
N VAL A 38 37.03 -0.71 15.81
CA VAL A 38 37.12 0.35 14.82
C VAL A 38 35.74 1.00 14.81
N PRO A 39 35.62 2.31 15.11
CA PRO A 39 34.34 3.00 14.99
C PRO A 39 33.84 2.78 13.57
N GLN A 40 32.64 2.21 13.41
CA GLN A 40 32.04 2.05 12.09
C GLN A 40 32.01 3.43 11.42
N MET A 41 32.73 3.56 10.31
CA MET A 41 32.62 4.75 9.48
C MET A 41 31.22 4.76 8.88
N PRO A 42 30.53 5.92 8.83
CA PRO A 42 29.25 6.01 8.17
C PRO A 42 29.43 5.62 6.70
N THR A 43 28.64 4.65 6.23
CA THR A 43 28.80 4.05 4.91
C THR A 43 28.37 4.98 3.76
N GLY A 44 27.76 6.13 4.11
CA GLY A 44 27.19 7.08 3.15
C GLY A 44 25.81 6.66 2.63
N MET A 45 25.27 5.53 3.10
CA MET A 45 23.93 5.03 2.78
C MET A 45 22.88 5.58 3.77
N GLU A 46 21.62 5.62 3.35
CA GLU A 46 20.53 6.00 4.27
C GLU A 46 20.37 4.95 5.37
N LYS A 47 20.04 5.38 6.60
CA LYS A 47 19.96 4.50 7.77
C LYS A 47 18.97 3.33 7.59
N GLU A 48 17.91 3.54 6.82
CA GLU A 48 16.92 2.51 6.51
C GLU A 48 17.50 1.46 5.56
N GLU A 49 18.31 1.89 4.60
CA GLU A 49 19.06 1.03 3.67
C GLU A 49 20.16 0.24 4.42
N GLU A 50 20.89 0.88 5.33
CA GLU A 50 21.88 0.21 6.20
C GLU A 50 21.26 -0.89 7.08
N SER A 51 19.96 -0.80 7.38
CA SER A 51 19.22 -1.78 8.18
C SER A 51 18.57 -2.90 7.36
N GLU A 52 18.68 -2.86 6.03
CA GLU A 52 18.04 -3.81 5.13
C GLU A 52 18.70 -5.20 5.26
N HIS A 53 17.88 -6.19 5.59
CA HIS A 53 18.36 -7.51 6.01
C HIS A 53 19.09 -8.27 4.89
N HIS A 54 18.66 -8.18 3.63
CA HIS A 54 19.33 -8.88 2.54
C HIS A 54 20.65 -8.23 2.16
N LEU A 55 20.72 -6.89 2.16
CA LEU A 55 21.97 -6.15 2.02
C LEU A 55 22.98 -6.52 3.11
N GLN A 56 22.58 -6.50 4.39
CA GLN A 56 23.46 -6.87 5.51
C GLN A 56 23.95 -8.32 5.38
N ARG A 57 23.07 -9.24 4.99
CA ARG A 57 23.42 -10.65 4.77
C ARG A 57 24.42 -10.81 3.62
N ALA A 58 24.24 -10.06 2.52
CA ALA A 58 25.16 -10.06 1.39
C ALA A 58 26.53 -9.46 1.76
N ILE A 59 26.57 -8.32 2.45
CA ILE A 59 27.82 -7.69 2.90
C ILE A 59 28.58 -8.60 3.88
N SER A 60 27.88 -9.14 4.88
CA SER A 60 28.50 -9.96 5.93
C SER A 60 29.08 -11.25 5.35
N ALA A 61 28.36 -11.92 4.46
CA ALA A 61 28.87 -13.13 3.84
C ALA A 61 29.97 -12.84 2.79
N HIS A 62 30.01 -11.66 2.15
CA HIS A 62 31.14 -11.22 1.33
C HIS A 62 32.44 -11.09 2.14
N GLN A 63 32.36 -10.46 3.32
CA GLN A 63 33.51 -10.25 4.21
C GLN A 63 34.06 -11.56 4.80
N VAL A 64 33.18 -12.53 5.09
CA VAL A 64 33.57 -13.77 5.77
C VAL A 64 34.03 -14.87 4.81
N TYR A 65 33.38 -15.03 3.66
CA TYR A 65 33.53 -16.26 2.86
C TYR A 65 34.43 -16.16 1.64
N GLY A 66 34.77 -14.96 1.13
CA GLY A 66 35.65 -14.80 -0.03
C GLY A 66 35.18 -15.53 -1.31
N GLU A 67 34.82 -14.77 -2.35
CA GLU A 67 34.60 -15.24 -3.73
C GLU A 67 33.52 -16.31 -4.04
N LYS A 68 32.84 -16.95 -3.08
CA LYS A 68 31.68 -17.83 -3.39
C LYS A 68 30.40 -17.04 -3.66
N ARG A 69 30.27 -16.52 -4.88
CA ARG A 69 29.18 -15.62 -5.33
C ARG A 69 27.81 -16.29 -5.54
N GLU A 70 27.76 -17.60 -5.77
CA GLU A 70 26.54 -18.25 -6.30
C GLU A 70 25.38 -18.38 -5.29
N ASN A 71 25.65 -18.33 -3.97
CA ASN A 71 24.62 -18.55 -2.94
C ASN A 71 24.16 -17.27 -2.23
N MET A 72 24.53 -16.09 -2.75
CA MET A 72 24.44 -14.82 -2.02
C MET A 72 23.82 -13.71 -2.87
N VAL A 73 22.63 -13.99 -3.40
CA VAL A 73 21.88 -13.10 -4.30
C VAL A 73 20.72 -12.47 -3.53
N ILE A 74 20.52 -11.17 -3.70
CA ILE A 74 19.31 -10.48 -3.23
C ILE A 74 18.15 -11.06 -4.04
N PRO A 75 17.13 -11.68 -3.41
CA PRO A 75 16.07 -12.33 -4.15
C PRO A 75 15.29 -11.29 -4.96
N VAL A 76 15.32 -11.43 -6.28
CA VAL A 76 14.48 -10.66 -7.19
C VAL A 76 13.27 -11.53 -7.51
N PRO A 77 12.03 -11.10 -7.21
CA PRO A 77 10.85 -11.87 -7.59
C PRO A 77 10.79 -11.97 -9.11
N GLU A 78 10.44 -13.16 -9.62
CA GLU A 78 10.23 -13.36 -11.04
C GLU A 78 8.97 -12.61 -11.49
N ALA A 79 9.05 -11.93 -12.62
CA ALA A 79 7.88 -11.28 -13.22
C ALA A 79 7.11 -12.31 -14.05
N GLU A 80 5.87 -12.60 -13.66
CA GLU A 80 4.95 -13.36 -14.49
C GLU A 80 4.48 -12.50 -15.67
N SER A 81 4.46 -13.09 -16.86
CA SER A 81 3.96 -12.46 -18.09
C SER A 81 2.98 -13.39 -18.81
N ASN A 82 2.31 -12.91 -19.86
CA ASN A 82 1.30 -13.64 -20.65
C ASN A 82 0.02 -14.03 -19.90
N ILE A 83 -0.73 -13.02 -19.44
CA ILE A 83 -2.08 -13.20 -18.91
C ILE A 83 -3.05 -13.44 -20.09
N PRO A 84 -3.68 -14.63 -20.23
CA PRO A 84 -4.44 -14.99 -21.43
C PRO A 84 -5.61 -14.06 -21.76
N TYR A 85 -6.19 -13.42 -20.74
CA TYR A 85 -7.36 -12.56 -20.86
C TYR A 85 -7.01 -11.06 -20.91
N TYR A 86 -5.72 -10.69 -20.94
CA TYR A 86 -5.27 -9.30 -20.91
C TYR A 86 -5.91 -8.45 -22.03
N ASP A 87 -5.81 -8.92 -23.27
CA ASP A 87 -6.32 -8.19 -24.44
C ASP A 87 -7.84 -8.04 -24.43
N SER A 88 -8.57 -8.92 -23.73
CA SER A 88 -10.02 -8.82 -23.58
C SER A 88 -10.47 -7.76 -22.57
N LEU A 89 -9.62 -7.44 -21.59
CA LEU A 89 -9.93 -6.46 -20.54
C LEU A 89 -9.43 -5.04 -20.88
N TYR A 90 -8.32 -4.93 -21.61
CA TYR A 90 -7.65 -3.66 -21.88
C TYR A 90 -7.56 -3.39 -23.39
N PRO A 91 -8.66 -2.94 -24.02
CA PRO A 91 -8.63 -2.57 -25.43
C PRO A 91 -7.73 -1.34 -25.63
N GLY A 92 -6.70 -1.47 -26.45
CA GLY A 92 -5.66 -0.46 -26.68
C GLY A 92 -6.10 0.74 -27.52
N GLU A 93 -7.19 1.42 -27.14
CA GLU A 93 -7.80 2.50 -27.92
C GLU A 93 -7.14 3.88 -27.74
N PHE A 94 -6.12 3.97 -26.90
CA PHE A 94 -5.45 5.23 -26.59
C PHE A 94 -4.74 5.83 -27.81
N LYS A 95 -5.01 7.11 -28.09
CA LYS A 95 -4.37 7.88 -29.15
C LYS A 95 -3.48 8.96 -28.56
N MET A 96 -2.17 8.90 -28.86
CA MET A 96 -1.19 9.82 -28.32
C MET A 96 -1.44 11.26 -28.80
N PRO A 97 -1.63 12.22 -27.88
CA PRO A 97 -1.81 13.63 -28.24
C PRO A 97 -0.50 14.27 -28.71
N LYS A 98 -0.60 15.36 -29.48
CA LYS A 98 0.56 16.13 -29.95
C LYS A 98 1.21 17.00 -28.86
N GLN A 99 0.48 17.25 -27.77
CA GLN A 99 0.91 18.04 -26.63
C GLN A 99 0.96 17.16 -25.38
N LEU A 100 1.68 17.62 -24.36
CA LEU A 100 1.74 16.93 -23.07
C LEU A 100 0.34 16.87 -22.44
N ILE A 101 0.03 15.75 -21.78
CA ILE A 101 -1.23 15.54 -21.07
C ILE A 101 -1.19 16.39 -19.80
N HIS A 102 -2.10 17.36 -19.70
CA HIS A 102 -2.29 18.13 -18.48
C HIS A 102 -3.42 17.52 -17.66
N ILE A 103 -3.07 16.83 -16.58
CA ILE A 103 -4.02 16.18 -15.68
C ILE A 103 -4.46 17.20 -14.63
N GLN A 104 -5.75 17.53 -14.59
CA GLN A 104 -6.32 18.20 -13.42
C GLN A 104 -6.50 17.19 -12.28
N PRO A 105 -6.38 17.62 -11.01
CA PRO A 105 -6.65 16.74 -9.87
C PRO A 105 -8.00 16.07 -10.07
N PHE A 106 -8.03 14.74 -9.94
CA PHE A 106 -9.23 13.94 -10.16
C PHE A 106 -10.41 14.52 -9.38
N SER A 107 -11.42 15.03 -10.10
CA SER A 107 -12.77 15.02 -9.57
C SER A 107 -13.11 13.55 -9.33
N LEU A 108 -13.54 13.19 -8.12
CA LEU A 108 -14.17 11.88 -7.91
C LEU A 108 -15.36 11.84 -8.86
N ASP A 109 -15.24 11.04 -9.92
CA ASP A 109 -16.30 10.93 -10.90
C ASP A 109 -17.46 10.19 -10.24
N THR A 110 -18.50 10.94 -9.86
CA THR A 110 -19.65 10.40 -9.12
C THR A 110 -20.60 9.61 -10.02
N GLU A 111 -20.30 9.52 -11.32
CA GLU A 111 -21.16 8.88 -12.31
C GLU A 111 -21.03 7.35 -12.32
N GLN A 112 -19.91 6.79 -11.83
CA GLN A 112 -19.72 5.34 -11.78
C GLN A 112 -20.09 4.78 -10.39
N PRO A 113 -20.85 3.67 -10.30
CA PRO A 113 -21.10 3.02 -9.02
C PRO A 113 -19.80 2.51 -8.39
N ASP A 114 -19.71 2.54 -7.06
CA ASP A 114 -18.55 1.97 -6.34
C ASP A 114 -18.62 0.43 -6.26
N TYR A 115 -19.77 -0.14 -6.59
CA TYR A 115 -20.04 -1.56 -6.56
C TYR A 115 -19.81 -2.19 -7.93
N ASP A 116 -18.91 -3.18 -7.99
CA ASP A 116 -18.71 -4.04 -9.15
C ASP A 116 -19.42 -5.39 -8.92
N LEU A 117 -20.13 -5.87 -9.95
CA LEU A 117 -20.79 -7.17 -9.88
C LEU A 117 -19.79 -8.33 -9.82
N ASP A 118 -20.06 -9.32 -8.97
CA ASP A 118 -19.28 -10.57 -8.92
C ASP A 118 -19.92 -11.69 -9.76
N SER A 119 -19.31 -12.89 -9.73
CA SER A 119 -19.82 -14.03 -10.50
C SER A 119 -21.22 -14.49 -10.05
N ASP A 120 -21.56 -14.33 -8.77
CA ASP A 120 -22.88 -14.70 -8.25
C ASP A 120 -23.94 -13.67 -8.67
N ASP A 121 -23.56 -12.39 -8.71
CA ASP A 121 -24.37 -11.31 -9.25
C ASP A 121 -24.64 -11.51 -10.73
N ASP A 122 -23.62 -11.83 -11.53
CA ASP A 122 -23.78 -12.04 -12.97
C ASP A 122 -24.77 -13.18 -13.27
N MET A 123 -24.70 -14.28 -12.51
CA MET A 123 -25.68 -15.37 -12.62
C MET A 123 -27.10 -14.91 -12.25
N PHE A 124 -27.24 -14.09 -11.21
CA PHE A 124 -28.53 -13.54 -10.80
C PHE A 124 -29.11 -12.61 -11.86
N VAL A 125 -28.34 -11.63 -12.34
CA VAL A 125 -28.74 -10.68 -13.37
C VAL A 125 -29.12 -11.41 -14.64
N ASN A 126 -28.33 -12.39 -15.10
CA ASN A 126 -28.64 -13.18 -16.29
C ASN A 126 -29.92 -14.01 -16.15
N LYS A 127 -30.26 -14.46 -14.94
CA LYS A 127 -31.53 -15.15 -14.66
C LYS A 127 -32.71 -14.19 -14.65
N LEU A 128 -32.55 -13.02 -14.03
CA LEU A 128 -33.59 -12.00 -13.92
C LEU A 128 -33.87 -11.34 -15.27
N LYS A 129 -32.83 -11.18 -16.11
CA LYS A 129 -32.90 -10.66 -17.48
C LYS A 129 -33.88 -11.41 -18.39
N LYS A 130 -34.17 -12.69 -18.08
CA LYS A 130 -35.15 -13.50 -18.81
C LYS A 130 -36.60 -13.14 -18.49
N LYS A 131 -36.84 -12.45 -17.38
CA LYS A 131 -38.15 -12.05 -16.88
C LYS A 131 -38.39 -10.55 -16.98
N MET A 132 -37.33 -9.76 -16.77
CA MET A 132 -37.34 -8.30 -16.70
C MET A 132 -36.13 -7.76 -17.45
N GLU A 133 -36.23 -6.58 -18.07
CA GLU A 133 -35.08 -5.94 -18.69
C GLU A 133 -34.24 -5.25 -17.61
N LEU A 134 -33.11 -5.87 -17.24
CA LEU A 134 -32.13 -5.32 -16.28
C LEU A 134 -30.73 -5.37 -16.91
N SER A 135 -30.05 -4.23 -16.94
CA SER A 135 -28.65 -4.15 -17.36
C SER A 135 -27.69 -4.42 -16.19
N GLN A 136 -26.46 -4.84 -16.50
CA GLN A 136 -25.41 -5.05 -15.50
C GLN A 136 -25.11 -3.74 -14.73
N LEU A 137 -24.93 -2.64 -15.45
CA LEU A 137 -24.69 -1.32 -14.85
C LEU A 137 -25.85 -0.85 -13.97
N GLN A 138 -27.10 -1.04 -14.42
CA GLN A 138 -28.26 -0.66 -13.61
C GLN A 138 -28.32 -1.47 -12.32
N PHE A 139 -28.01 -2.77 -12.37
CA PHE A 139 -27.91 -3.59 -11.16
C PHE A 139 -26.82 -3.06 -10.20
N GLU A 140 -25.63 -2.74 -10.72
CA GLU A 140 -24.53 -2.16 -9.93
C GLU A 140 -24.95 -0.86 -9.25
N GLU A 141 -25.58 0.05 -9.99
CA GLU A 141 -26.11 1.30 -9.43
C GLU A 141 -27.17 1.06 -8.35
N MET A 142 -28.04 0.06 -8.53
CA MET A 142 -29.05 -0.28 -7.53
C MET A 142 -28.41 -0.80 -6.24
N ILE A 143 -27.42 -1.70 -6.35
CA ILE A 143 -26.71 -2.22 -5.18
C ILE A 143 -25.90 -1.12 -4.49
N ASP A 144 -25.22 -0.25 -5.26
CA ASP A 144 -24.46 0.88 -4.74
C ASP A 144 -25.35 1.83 -3.93
N ARG A 145 -26.53 2.19 -4.45
CA ARG A 145 -27.51 3.02 -3.73
C ARG A 145 -28.01 2.36 -2.45
N LEU A 146 -28.21 1.04 -2.46
CA LEU A 146 -28.60 0.28 -1.25
C LEU A 146 -27.47 0.23 -0.21
N GLU A 147 -26.23 -0.03 -0.61
CA GLU A 147 -25.06 -0.04 0.29
C GLU A 147 -24.85 1.35 0.91
N LYS A 148 -24.87 2.42 0.09
CA LYS A 148 -24.74 3.81 0.55
C LYS A 148 -25.89 4.24 1.47
N GLY A 149 -27.12 3.84 1.14
CA GLY A 149 -28.30 4.10 1.97
C GLY A 149 -28.29 3.33 3.29
N SER A 150 -27.54 2.23 3.39
CA SER A 150 -27.54 1.39 4.56
C SER A 150 -26.63 1.87 5.69
N GLY A 151 -25.43 2.37 5.38
CA GLY A 151 -24.45 2.71 6.42
C GLY A 151 -24.30 1.59 7.46
N GLN A 152 -24.71 1.86 8.72
CA GLN A 152 -24.67 0.87 9.82
C GLN A 152 -25.97 0.10 10.06
N GLN A 153 -27.10 0.50 9.46
CA GLN A 153 -28.43 -0.08 9.71
C GLN A 153 -28.99 -0.74 8.46
N LEU A 154 -29.73 -1.84 8.61
CA LEU A 154 -30.35 -2.52 7.47
C LEU A 154 -31.39 -1.60 6.81
N VAL A 155 -31.31 -1.43 5.49
CA VAL A 155 -32.33 -0.75 4.69
C VAL A 155 -33.58 -1.61 4.68
N SER A 156 -34.74 -1.00 4.90
CA SER A 156 -36.05 -1.64 4.77
C SER A 156 -36.60 -1.56 3.34
N LEU A 157 -37.53 -2.43 2.97
CA LEU A 157 -38.12 -2.41 1.63
C LEU A 157 -38.77 -1.05 1.26
N PRO A 158 -39.50 -0.35 2.16
CA PRO A 158 -40.01 0.99 1.87
C PRO A 158 -38.90 2.03 1.59
N GLU A 159 -37.78 1.96 2.31
CA GLU A 159 -36.63 2.84 2.07
C GLU A 159 -35.94 2.51 0.74
N ALA A 160 -35.80 1.22 0.41
CA ALA A 160 -35.27 0.78 -0.88
C ALA A 160 -36.09 1.34 -2.06
N LYS A 161 -37.42 1.39 -1.94
CA LYS A 161 -38.28 2.00 -2.96
C LYS A 161 -38.00 3.49 -3.16
N LEU A 162 -37.77 4.22 -2.07
CA LEU A 162 -37.43 5.65 -2.12
C LEU A 162 -36.04 5.89 -2.73
N LEU A 163 -35.10 4.97 -2.52
CA LEU A 163 -33.72 5.07 -3.02
C LEU A 163 -33.62 4.74 -4.50
N LEU A 164 -34.29 3.69 -4.97
CA LEU A 164 -34.06 3.11 -6.29
C LEU A 164 -34.93 3.74 -7.39
N LYS A 165 -36.14 4.21 -7.08
CA LYS A 165 -37.06 4.84 -8.05
C LYS A 165 -37.30 4.02 -9.34
N GLU A 166 -37.23 2.71 -9.23
CA GLU A 166 -37.49 1.73 -10.31
C GLU A 166 -38.87 1.07 -10.14
N ASP A 167 -39.19 0.10 -11.00
CA ASP A 167 -40.39 -0.71 -10.86
C ASP A 167 -40.42 -1.50 -9.53
N ASP A 168 -41.59 -1.57 -8.90
CA ASP A 168 -41.80 -2.18 -7.59
C ASP A 168 -41.44 -3.69 -7.57
N GLU A 169 -41.67 -4.41 -8.67
CA GLU A 169 -41.36 -5.83 -8.80
C GLU A 169 -39.85 -6.05 -8.90
N LEU A 170 -39.18 -5.21 -9.72
CA LEU A 170 -37.72 -5.23 -9.87
C LEU A 170 -37.01 -4.88 -8.56
N ILE A 171 -37.46 -3.81 -7.88
CA ILE A 171 -36.91 -3.38 -6.58
C ILE A 171 -36.99 -4.53 -5.58
N LYS A 172 -38.12 -5.24 -5.53
CA LYS A 172 -38.32 -6.34 -4.58
C LYS A 172 -37.35 -7.50 -4.83
N GLU A 173 -37.19 -7.93 -6.08
CA GLU A 173 -36.26 -9.02 -6.43
C GLU A 173 -34.80 -8.65 -6.11
N VAL A 174 -34.36 -7.44 -6.47
CA VAL A 174 -33.00 -6.96 -6.19
C VAL A 174 -32.79 -6.76 -4.69
N PHE A 175 -33.76 -6.19 -3.97
CA PHE A 175 -33.67 -5.99 -2.52
C PHE A 175 -33.60 -7.30 -1.75
N ASP A 176 -34.39 -8.30 -2.13
CA ASP A 176 -34.37 -9.62 -1.50
C ASP A 176 -33.03 -10.34 -1.74
N TYR A 177 -32.46 -10.20 -2.93
CA TYR A 177 -31.12 -10.68 -3.26
C TYR A 177 -30.05 -9.98 -2.42
N TRP A 178 -30.00 -8.65 -2.48
CA TRP A 178 -29.05 -7.82 -1.73
C TRP A 178 -29.10 -8.09 -0.23
N SER A 179 -30.31 -8.11 0.35
CA SER A 179 -30.52 -8.36 1.78
C SER A 179 -29.97 -9.71 2.21
N ARG A 180 -30.12 -10.75 1.38
CA ARG A 180 -29.59 -12.09 1.64
C ARG A 180 -28.07 -12.11 1.53
N LYS A 181 -27.53 -11.54 0.46
CA LYS A 181 -26.08 -11.45 0.22
C LYS A 181 -25.37 -10.74 1.37
N ARG A 182 -25.94 -9.61 1.81
CA ARG A 182 -25.39 -8.80 2.89
C ARG A 182 -25.43 -9.47 4.26
N LYS A 183 -26.52 -10.20 4.58
CA LYS A 183 -26.60 -11.00 5.81
C LYS A 183 -25.54 -12.12 5.87
N ASN A 184 -25.15 -12.65 4.71
CA ASN A 184 -24.11 -13.66 4.61
C ASN A 184 -22.69 -13.07 4.63
N SER A 185 -22.54 -11.75 4.42
CA SER A 185 -21.24 -11.07 4.49
C SER A 185 -20.80 -10.90 5.95
N LYS A 186 -19.55 -11.27 6.23
CA LYS A 186 -18.93 -11.11 7.56
C LYS A 186 -18.68 -9.64 7.92
N ALA A 187 -18.62 -8.75 6.94
CA ALA A 187 -18.20 -7.36 7.11
C ALA A 187 -19.36 -6.37 7.26
N ASN A 188 -20.62 -6.83 7.26
CA ASN A 188 -21.82 -5.97 7.18
C ASN A 188 -21.83 -4.98 6.00
N SER A 189 -20.99 -5.22 4.99
CA SER A 189 -20.93 -4.52 3.72
C SER A 189 -20.54 -5.52 2.64
N LEU A 190 -20.98 -5.25 1.41
CA LEU A 190 -20.63 -6.05 0.25
C LEU A 190 -19.31 -5.58 -0.39
N ILE A 191 -18.96 -4.30 -0.22
CA ILE A 191 -17.72 -3.73 -0.77
C ILE A 191 -16.57 -3.97 0.22
N PRO A 192 -15.50 -4.66 -0.17
CA PRO A 192 -14.32 -4.81 0.66
C PRO A 192 -13.71 -3.45 1.00
N THR A 193 -13.44 -3.21 2.28
CA THR A 193 -12.84 -1.95 2.73
C THR A 193 -11.50 -2.20 3.41
N VAL A 194 -10.58 -1.25 3.25
CA VAL A 194 -9.31 -1.29 3.98
C VAL A 194 -9.58 -1.07 5.46
N LYS A 195 -9.01 -1.94 6.29
CA LYS A 195 -9.13 -1.83 7.74
C LYS A 195 -8.35 -0.62 8.24
N GLN A 196 -9.07 0.37 8.77
CA GLN A 196 -8.47 1.56 9.35
C GLN A 196 -8.35 1.44 10.87
N GLU A 197 -7.49 2.26 11.46
CA GLU A 197 -7.33 2.37 12.91
C GLU A 197 -8.62 2.84 13.58
N LYS A 198 -8.95 2.25 14.73
CA LYS A 198 -10.09 2.69 15.53
C LYS A 198 -9.79 4.07 16.10
N ARG A 199 -10.81 4.94 16.11
CA ARG A 199 -10.70 6.30 16.67
C ARG A 199 -10.60 6.33 18.21
N ASP A 200 -10.58 5.17 18.86
CA ASP A 200 -10.46 5.01 20.31
C ASP A 200 -9.00 5.14 20.80
N GLY A 201 -8.03 5.29 19.90
CA GLY A 201 -6.61 5.45 20.24
C GLY A 201 -5.93 4.14 20.66
N SER A 202 -6.61 3.00 20.50
CA SER A 202 -6.01 1.69 20.75
C SER A 202 -5.07 1.30 19.60
N SER A 203 -3.77 1.15 19.90
CA SER A 203 -2.84 0.57 18.93
C SER A 203 -3.10 -0.92 18.85
N THR A 204 -3.56 -1.38 17.68
CA THR A 204 -3.68 -2.80 17.39
C THR A 204 -2.38 -3.27 16.71
N ASN A 205 -1.86 -4.44 17.10
CA ASN A 205 -0.76 -5.12 16.39
C ASN A 205 -1.27 -5.92 15.18
N ASP A 206 -2.40 -5.47 14.62
CA ASP A 206 -3.05 -6.14 13.50
C ASP A 206 -2.36 -5.73 12.19
N PRO A 207 -1.77 -6.69 11.44
CA PRO A 207 -1.05 -6.39 10.21
C PRO A 207 -1.95 -5.87 9.07
N TYR A 208 -3.26 -6.03 9.16
CA TYR A 208 -4.21 -5.51 8.16
C TYR A 208 -4.58 -4.03 8.39
N VAL A 209 -4.18 -3.41 9.51
CA VAL A 209 -4.48 -2.01 9.78
C VAL A 209 -3.53 -1.09 9.02
N ALA A 210 -4.06 -0.41 8.01
CA ALA A 210 -3.32 0.50 7.13
C ALA A 210 -3.77 1.97 7.29
N PHE A 211 -2.99 2.88 6.69
CA PHE A 211 -3.30 4.32 6.60
C PHE A 211 -3.58 5.01 7.96
N ARG A 212 -2.79 4.68 8.99
CA ARG A 212 -2.93 5.30 10.32
C ARG A 212 -2.74 6.81 10.26
N ARG A 213 -3.65 7.54 10.88
CA ARG A 213 -3.59 9.01 10.94
C ARG A 213 -2.66 9.40 12.07
N ARG A 214 -1.41 9.73 11.74
CA ARG A 214 -0.55 10.47 12.67
C ARG A 214 -0.92 11.93 12.55
N THR A 215 -1.54 12.49 13.59
CA THR A 215 -1.58 13.94 13.72
C THR A 215 -0.15 14.39 13.90
N GLU A 216 0.45 14.94 12.83
CA GLU A 216 1.56 15.85 13.02
C GLU A 216 1.05 16.90 14.01
N LYS A 217 1.75 17.11 15.12
CA LYS A 217 1.28 18.04 16.16
C LYS A 217 1.11 19.40 15.50
N MET A 218 -0.12 19.76 15.13
CA MET A 218 -0.41 21.09 14.62
C MET A 218 0.02 22.06 15.70
N GLN A 219 1.10 22.79 15.45
CA GLN A 219 1.50 23.88 16.33
C GLN A 219 0.42 24.95 16.21
N THR A 220 -0.42 25.04 17.22
CA THR A 220 -1.31 26.19 17.38
C THR A 220 -0.44 27.43 17.59
N ARG A 221 -0.77 28.51 16.89
CA ARG A 221 -0.08 29.80 17.08
C ARG A 221 -0.21 30.19 18.55
N LYS A 222 0.92 30.49 19.20
CA LYS A 222 1.00 30.77 20.65
C LYS A 222 0.50 32.17 21.06
N ASN A 223 -0.01 32.98 20.14
CA ASN A 223 -0.44 34.35 20.44
C ASN A 223 -1.89 34.59 20.02
N ARG A 224 -2.62 35.26 20.91
CA ARG A 224 -3.96 35.81 20.69
C ARG A 224 -3.85 37.23 20.16
#